data_AF-A0A3D1R836-F1
#
_entry.id   AF-A0A3D1R836-F1
#
_cell.length_a   1.000
_cell.length_b   1.000
_cell.length_c   1.000
_cell.angle_alpha   90.00
_cell.angle_beta   90.00
_cell.angle_gamma   90.00
#
_symmetry.space_group_name_H-M   'P 1'
#
loop_
_entity.id
_entity.type
_entity.pdbx_description
1 polymer ?
#
loop_
_entity_poly.entity_id
_entity_poly.type
_entity_poly.pdbx_seq_one_letter_code
_entity_poly.pdbx_strand_id
1 'polypeptide(L)'
;MQTYILKVVPSEFPNCVRVFEIGAEQSLLSLHEAIASEFKVTGEQPHAFFLSGDFLDAASAFAGTPAGGGVTGIVRLSSLDLTKGMRFGYAFDYQAEDGLYVEVIDLAAGKAGESYPRVVSREGELPEPEA
;
A
#
# COMPACT_ATOMS: atom_id res chain seq x y z
N MET A 1 -20.33 1.30 2.99
CA MET A 1 -19.16 1.03 2.12
C MET A 1 -18.26 0.06 2.85
N GLN A 2 -17.75 -0.98 2.18
CA GLN A 2 -16.73 -1.89 2.73
C GLN A 2 -15.37 -1.15 2.78
N THR A 3 -14.58 -1.39 3.82
CA THR A 3 -13.18 -0.93 3.94
C THR A 3 -12.25 -2.12 4.20
N TYR A 4 -10.99 -1.97 3.79
CA TYR A 4 -9.90 -2.90 4.09
C TYR A 4 -9.00 -2.30 5.15
N ILE A 5 -8.66 -3.09 6.17
CA ILE A 5 -7.66 -2.74 7.17
C ILE A 5 -6.35 -3.40 6.76
N LEU A 6 -5.38 -2.58 6.41
CA LEU A 6 -4.12 -3.00 5.82
C LEU A 6 -2.96 -2.66 6.75
N LYS A 7 -2.20 -3.67 7.16
CA LYS A 7 -0.94 -3.50 7.88
C LYS A 7 0.19 -3.40 6.85
N VAL A 8 0.96 -2.33 6.91
CA VAL A 8 2.08 -2.05 6.00
C VAL A 8 3.37 -2.02 6.82
N VAL A 9 4.36 -2.80 6.37
CA VAL A 9 5.64 -2.98 7.05
C VAL A 9 6.78 -2.88 6.02
N PRO A 10 7.70 -1.92 6.14
CA PRO A 10 8.94 -1.92 5.37
C PRO A 10 9.80 -3.12 5.73
N SER A 11 10.38 -3.75 4.73
CA SER A 11 11.33 -4.86 4.90
C SER A 11 12.55 -4.48 5.75
N GLU A 12 13.14 -3.32 5.50
CA GLU A 12 14.33 -2.82 6.19
C GLU A 12 14.04 -2.40 7.63
N PHE A 13 12.81 -2.01 7.92
CA PHE A 13 12.37 -1.49 9.22
C PHE A 13 11.15 -2.26 9.74
N PRO A 14 11.31 -3.55 10.13
CA PRO A 14 10.18 -4.40 10.50
C PRO A 14 9.45 -3.95 11.78
N ASN A 15 10.09 -3.10 12.59
CA ASN A 15 9.47 -2.49 13.77
C ASN A 15 8.64 -1.23 13.42
N CYS A 16 8.74 -0.73 12.19
CA CYS A 16 7.98 0.42 11.71
C CYS A 16 6.69 -0.07 11.05
N VAL A 17 5.61 -0.09 11.80
CA VAL A 17 4.31 -0.60 11.35
C VAL A 17 3.34 0.54 11.15
N ARG A 18 2.65 0.55 10.01
CA ARG A 18 1.55 1.47 9.74
C ARG A 18 0.31 0.68 9.41
N VAL A 19 -0.80 1.01 10.06
CA VAL A 19 -2.10 0.39 9.74
C VAL A 19 -2.96 1.42 9.05
N PHE A 20 -3.40 1.10 7.85
CA PHE A 20 -4.26 1.93 7.02
C PHE A 20 -5.67 1.34 7.00
N GLU A 21 -6.66 2.22 6.89
CA GLU A 21 -8.01 1.87 6.48
C GLU A 21 -8.29 2.54 5.13
N ILE A 22 -8.72 1.75 4.15
CA ILE A 22 -8.99 2.22 2.78
C ILE A 22 -10.35 1.70 2.29
N GLY A 23 -11.08 2.53 1.55
CA GLY A 23 -12.35 2.13 0.95
C GLY A 23 -12.19 1.06 -0.13
N ALA A 24 -13.10 0.10 -0.18
CA ALA A 24 -13.14 -0.94 -1.20
C ALA A 24 -13.17 -0.39 -2.64
N GLU A 25 -13.87 0.72 -2.83
CA GLU A 25 -13.98 1.42 -4.12
C GLU A 25 -12.85 2.41 -4.35
N GLN A 26 -11.80 2.46 -3.52
CA GLN A 26 -10.60 3.25 -3.82
C GLN A 26 -9.62 2.43 -4.64
N SER A 27 -8.74 3.12 -5.35
CA SER A 27 -7.78 2.47 -6.24
C SER A 27 -6.48 2.12 -5.51
N LEU A 28 -5.68 1.26 -6.13
CA LEU A 28 -4.29 1.03 -5.68
C LEU A 28 -3.46 2.31 -5.70
N LEU A 29 -3.77 3.27 -6.58
CA LEU A 29 -3.15 4.60 -6.55
C LEU A 29 -3.46 5.35 -5.26
N SER A 30 -4.71 5.32 -4.77
CA SER A 30 -5.05 5.93 -3.48
C SER A 30 -4.25 5.29 -2.34
N LEU A 31 -4.03 3.97 -2.38
CA LEU A 31 -3.18 3.29 -1.41
C LEU A 31 -1.71 3.73 -1.53
N HIS A 32 -1.17 3.82 -2.76
CA HIS A 32 0.17 4.33 -3.03
C HIS A 32 0.37 5.74 -2.45
N GLU A 33 -0.54 6.67 -2.73
CA GLU A 33 -0.47 8.05 -2.24
C GLU A 33 -0.49 8.11 -0.71
N ALA A 34 -1.34 7.29 -0.07
CA ALA A 34 -1.40 7.21 1.39
C ALA A 34 -0.10 6.66 1.99
N ILE A 35 0.48 5.61 1.40
CA ILE A 35 1.76 5.05 1.85
C ILE A 35 2.89 6.05 1.61
N ALA A 36 2.98 6.65 0.42
CA ALA A 36 4.02 7.64 0.08
C ALA A 36 3.99 8.82 1.06
N SER A 37 2.80 9.34 1.35
CA SER A 37 2.62 10.44 2.32
C SER A 37 3.03 10.02 3.73
N GLU A 38 2.62 8.84 4.19
CA GLU A 38 2.91 8.37 5.56
C GLU A 38 4.40 8.05 5.76
N PHE A 39 5.05 7.46 4.75
CA PHE A 39 6.48 7.13 4.77
C PHE A 39 7.38 8.26 4.27
N LYS A 40 6.81 9.47 4.05
CA LYS A 40 7.53 10.67 3.60
C LYS A 40 8.38 10.45 2.35
N VAL A 41 7.90 9.59 1.45
CA VAL A 41 8.56 9.35 0.17
C VAL A 41 8.42 10.61 -0.68
N THR A 42 9.54 11.10 -1.20
CA THR A 42 9.59 12.31 -2.03
C THR A 42 10.01 11.95 -3.45
N GLY A 43 9.59 12.76 -4.41
CA GLY A 43 9.88 12.56 -5.83
C GLY A 43 8.79 11.82 -6.59
N GLU A 44 8.87 11.91 -7.92
CA GLU A 44 8.03 11.16 -8.86
C GLU A 44 8.79 9.93 -9.31
N GLN A 45 8.44 8.78 -8.75
CA GLN A 45 9.08 7.50 -9.08
C GLN A 45 8.01 6.46 -9.39
N PRO A 46 8.30 5.52 -10.29
CA PRO A 46 7.35 4.48 -10.62
C PRO A 46 7.14 3.54 -9.42
N HIS A 47 6.02 2.83 -9.38
CA HIS A 47 5.67 1.93 -8.27
C HIS A 47 4.92 0.71 -8.76
N ALA A 48 4.87 -0.34 -7.94
CA ALA A 48 4.09 -1.53 -8.25
C ALA A 48 3.61 -2.25 -6.99
N PHE A 49 2.45 -2.91 -7.11
CA PHE A 49 1.95 -3.88 -6.13
C PHE A 49 2.04 -5.29 -6.71
N PHE A 50 2.54 -6.25 -5.94
CA PHE A 50 2.80 -7.63 -6.37
C PHE A 50 1.93 -8.58 -5.56
N LEU A 51 0.82 -9.07 -6.12
CA LEU A 51 -0.16 -9.86 -5.36
C LEU A 51 0.36 -11.23 -4.90
N SER A 52 1.40 -11.77 -5.52
CA SER A 52 2.06 -13.00 -5.04
C SER A 52 2.92 -12.75 -3.80
N GLY A 53 3.27 -11.49 -3.52
CA GLY A 53 4.25 -11.12 -2.50
C GLY A 53 5.71 -11.21 -2.96
N ASP A 54 5.96 -11.72 -4.17
CA ASP A 54 7.29 -11.79 -4.77
C ASP A 54 7.51 -10.57 -5.69
N PHE A 55 8.51 -9.74 -5.37
CA PHE A 55 8.83 -8.52 -6.13
C PHE A 55 9.37 -8.80 -7.55
N LEU A 56 9.76 -10.05 -7.84
CA LEU A 56 10.23 -10.46 -9.16
C LEU A 56 9.11 -11.07 -10.02
N ASP A 57 7.93 -11.31 -9.45
CA ASP A 57 6.78 -11.86 -10.17
C ASP A 57 6.00 -10.76 -10.92
N ALA A 58 6.53 -10.41 -12.09
CA ALA A 58 5.93 -9.42 -12.99
C ALA A 58 4.50 -9.80 -13.44
N ALA A 59 4.10 -11.07 -13.39
CA ALA A 59 2.75 -11.49 -13.78
C ALA A 59 1.69 -11.08 -12.74
N SER A 60 2.08 -10.91 -11.47
CA SER A 60 1.20 -10.42 -10.40
C SER A 60 1.28 -8.91 -10.18
N ALA A 61 2.07 -8.20 -11.00
CA ALA A 61 2.41 -6.81 -10.79
C ALA A 61 1.33 -5.86 -11.34
N PHE A 62 0.88 -4.95 -10.48
CA PHE A 62 0.04 -3.81 -10.82
C PHE A 62 0.88 -2.54 -10.80
N ALA A 63 1.39 -2.14 -11.97
CA ALA A 63 2.33 -1.04 -12.10
C ALA A 63 1.65 0.33 -12.24
N GLY A 64 2.26 1.34 -11.63
CA GLY A 64 1.96 2.75 -11.81
C GLY A 64 3.11 3.53 -12.43
N THR A 65 2.81 4.71 -12.95
CA THR A 65 3.78 5.61 -13.59
C THR A 65 4.32 6.65 -12.61
N PRO A 66 5.49 7.27 -12.87
CA PRO A 66 6.07 8.30 -11.99
C PRO A 66 5.13 9.47 -11.69
N ALA A 67 4.34 9.91 -12.68
CA ALA A 67 3.34 10.98 -12.53
C ALA A 67 2.08 10.54 -11.76
N GLY A 68 2.08 9.35 -11.14
CA GLY A 68 0.89 8.68 -10.62
C GLY A 68 0.04 8.04 -11.73
N GLY A 69 -0.87 7.14 -11.36
CA GLY A 69 -1.78 6.49 -12.30
C GLY A 69 -1.29 5.14 -12.85
N GLY A 70 -1.46 4.94 -14.16
CA GLY A 70 -1.29 3.63 -14.80
C GLY A 70 -2.36 2.62 -14.39
N VAL A 71 -1.98 1.34 -14.29
CA VAL A 71 -2.91 0.27 -13.85
C VAL A 71 -3.41 0.55 -12.43
N THR A 72 -2.55 1.09 -11.56
CA THR A 72 -2.93 1.39 -10.17
C THR A 72 -4.01 2.47 -10.05
N GLY A 73 -4.14 3.36 -11.03
CA GLY A 73 -5.22 4.38 -11.05
C GLY A 73 -6.60 3.80 -11.36
N ILE A 74 -6.64 2.61 -12.00
CA ILE A 74 -7.86 1.98 -12.50
C ILE A 74 -8.33 0.88 -11.54
N VAL A 75 -7.40 0.06 -11.07
CA VAL A 75 -7.69 -1.13 -10.25
C VAL A 75 -8.15 -0.72 -8.86
N ARG A 76 -9.32 -1.22 -8.46
CA ARG A 76 -9.94 -0.98 -7.15
C ARG A 76 -9.58 -2.10 -6.18
N LEU A 77 -9.57 -1.82 -4.88
CA LEU A 77 -9.30 -2.86 -3.87
C LEU A 77 -10.34 -3.98 -3.93
N SER A 78 -11.61 -3.66 -4.20
CA SER A 78 -12.70 -4.63 -4.33
C SER A 78 -12.54 -5.60 -5.50
N SER A 79 -11.75 -5.27 -6.53
CA SER A 79 -11.55 -6.15 -7.70
C SER A 79 -10.40 -7.15 -7.54
N LEU A 80 -9.71 -7.15 -6.39
CA LEU A 80 -8.51 -7.94 -6.15
C LEU A 80 -8.75 -9.19 -5.29
N ASP A 81 -10.01 -9.53 -5.01
CA ASP A 81 -10.43 -10.67 -4.19
C ASP A 81 -9.66 -10.78 -2.85
N LEU A 82 -9.32 -9.63 -2.28
CA LEU A 82 -8.53 -9.55 -1.04
C LEU A 82 -9.32 -10.10 0.14
N THR A 83 -8.72 -11.04 0.86
CA THR A 83 -9.27 -11.65 2.06
C THR A 83 -8.31 -11.50 3.24
N LYS A 84 -8.86 -11.59 4.46
CA LYS A 84 -8.08 -11.49 5.69
C LYS A 84 -6.97 -12.55 5.73
N GLY A 85 -5.76 -12.12 6.06
CA GLY A 85 -4.55 -12.93 6.09
C GLY A 85 -3.76 -12.93 4.78
N MET A 86 -4.30 -12.40 3.68
CA MET A 86 -3.52 -12.23 2.45
C MET A 86 -2.43 -11.19 2.64
N ARG A 87 -1.26 -11.46 2.07
CA ARG A 87 -0.10 -10.58 2.05
C ARG A 87 0.39 -10.39 0.62
N PHE A 88 0.76 -9.17 0.27
CA PHE A 88 1.29 -8.80 -1.03
C PHE A 88 2.44 -7.79 -0.89
N GLY A 89 3.26 -7.68 -1.93
CA GLY A 89 4.39 -6.77 -2.00
C GLY A 89 3.99 -5.40 -2.53
N TYR A 90 4.68 -4.37 -2.10
CA TYR A 90 4.57 -3.01 -2.62
C TYR A 90 5.96 -2.38 -2.70
N ALA A 91 6.39 -1.95 -3.88
CA ALA A 91 7.70 -1.35 -4.08
C ALA A 91 7.58 0.04 -4.70
N PHE A 92 8.40 0.94 -4.18
CA PHE A 92 8.77 2.18 -4.83
C PHE A 92 10.00 1.91 -5.70
N ASP A 93 10.04 2.48 -6.91
CA ASP A 93 11.11 2.26 -7.89
C ASP A 93 11.48 0.77 -8.00
N TYR A 94 10.55 -0.02 -8.56
CA TYR A 94 10.51 -1.50 -8.61
C TYR A 94 11.72 -2.22 -9.25
N GLN A 95 12.84 -1.52 -9.41
CA GLN A 95 14.17 -2.04 -9.71
C GLN A 95 14.86 -2.68 -8.50
N ALA A 96 14.33 -2.48 -7.29
CA ALA A 96 14.84 -3.11 -6.06
C ALA A 96 14.24 -4.50 -5.81
N GLU A 97 15.03 -5.41 -5.23
CA GLU A 97 14.56 -6.74 -4.75
C GLU A 97 13.78 -6.65 -3.42
N ASP A 98 13.47 -5.43 -2.96
CA ASP A 98 12.91 -5.19 -1.64
C ASP A 98 11.90 -4.02 -1.62
N GLY A 99 11.13 -3.90 -0.54
CA GLY A 99 10.10 -2.87 -0.44
C GLY A 99 9.27 -2.94 0.84
N LEU A 100 7.95 -2.80 0.69
CA LEU A 100 7.00 -2.89 1.79
C LEU A 100 6.11 -4.10 1.59
N TYR A 101 5.74 -4.73 2.69
CA TYR A 101 4.72 -5.76 2.71
C TYR A 101 3.41 -5.20 3.21
N VAL A 102 2.34 -5.54 2.51
CA VAL A 102 0.97 -5.18 2.87
C VAL A 102 0.21 -6.45 3.23
N GLU A 103 -0.37 -6.48 4.42
CA GLU A 103 -1.20 -7.59 4.91
C GLU A 103 -2.62 -7.11 5.18
N VAL A 104 -3.61 -7.82 4.67
CA VAL A 104 -5.03 -7.58 4.96
C VAL A 104 -5.34 -8.16 6.34
N ILE A 105 -5.38 -7.32 7.37
CA ILE A 105 -5.61 -7.78 8.75
C ILE A 105 -7.10 -7.81 9.12
N ASP A 106 -7.93 -7.05 8.42
CA ASP A 106 -9.39 -7.11 8.60
C ASP A 106 -10.16 -6.50 7.42
N LEU A 107 -11.47 -6.78 7.37
CA LEU A 107 -12.42 -6.10 6.51
C LEU A 107 -13.53 -5.51 7.38
N ALA A 108 -13.84 -4.23 7.21
CA ALA A 108 -14.77 -3.51 8.06
C ALA A 108 -15.86 -2.78 7.26
N ALA A 109 -16.88 -2.31 7.97
CA ALA A 109 -17.81 -1.34 7.44
C ALA A 109 -17.25 0.06 7.67
N GLY A 110 -17.11 0.84 6.60
CA GLY A 110 -16.69 2.23 6.68
C GLY A 110 -17.66 3.06 7.52
N LYS A 111 -17.12 4.03 8.26
CA LYS A 111 -17.89 4.90 9.15
C LYS A 111 -18.38 6.13 8.40
N ALA A 112 -19.62 6.52 8.63
CA ALA A 112 -20.19 7.72 8.01
C ALA A 112 -19.46 8.98 8.49
N GLY A 113 -19.14 9.89 7.56
CA GLY A 113 -18.44 11.15 7.84
C GLY A 113 -16.92 11.06 7.90
N GLU A 114 -16.34 9.87 7.75
CA GLU A 114 -14.89 9.68 7.66
C GLU A 114 -14.38 9.78 6.22
N SER A 115 -13.15 10.27 6.07
CA SER A 115 -12.41 10.28 4.81
C SER A 115 -11.42 9.12 4.74
N TYR A 116 -11.23 8.59 3.54
CA TYR A 116 -10.35 7.46 3.26
C TYR A 116 -9.44 7.78 2.06
N PRO A 117 -8.20 7.24 2.00
CA PRO A 117 -7.60 6.34 2.99
C PRO A 117 -7.17 7.11 4.25
N ARG A 118 -6.99 6.40 5.36
CA ARG A 118 -6.50 7.00 6.61
C ARG A 118 -5.57 6.06 7.36
N VAL A 119 -4.71 6.62 8.19
CA VAL A 119 -3.85 5.85 9.10
C VAL A 119 -4.57 5.68 10.44
N VAL A 120 -4.79 4.43 10.84
CA VAL A 120 -5.50 4.07 12.08
C VAL A 120 -4.55 3.66 13.22
N SER A 121 -3.32 3.25 12.90
CA SER A 121 -2.28 2.98 13.90
C SER A 121 -0.88 3.24 13.36
N ARG A 122 0.04 3.66 14.25
CA ARG A 122 1.47 3.84 14.00
C ARG A 122 2.25 3.20 15.13
N GLU A 123 3.16 2.30 14.79
CA GLU A 123 4.10 1.71 15.73
C GLU A 123 5.52 1.84 15.18
N GLY A 124 6.48 2.09 16.06
CA GLY A 124 7.86 2.38 15.68
C GLY A 124 8.05 3.71 14.96
N GLU A 125 9.30 4.16 14.94
CA GLU A 125 9.71 5.40 14.30
C GLU A 125 10.15 5.12 12.86
N LEU A 126 9.92 6.11 11.99
CA LEU A 126 10.59 6.10 10.68
C LEU A 126 12.04 6.48 10.92
N PRO A 127 12.99 5.88 10.19
CA PRO A 127 14.38 6.35 10.21
C PRO A 127 14.41 7.83 9.81
N GLU A 128 15.34 8.59 10.41
CA GLU A 128 15.62 9.93 9.92
C GLU A 128 16.14 9.83 8.48
N PRO A 129 15.70 10.68 7.55
CA PRO A 129 16.27 10.70 6.21
C PRO A 129 17.78 10.98 6.32
N GLU A 130 18.59 10.17 5.65
CA GLU A 130 20.03 10.46 5.53
C GLU A 130 20.19 11.86 4.91
N ALA A 131 20.97 12.71 5.57
CA ALA A 131 21.16 14.12 5.23
C ALA A 131 22.08 14.33 4.02
#